data_AF-A0A1X2III8-F1
#
_entry.id   AF-A0A1X2III8-F1
#
_cell.length_a   1.000
_cell.length_b   1.000
_cell.length_c   1.000
_cell.angle_alpha   90.00
_cell.angle_beta   90.00
_cell.angle_gamma   90.00
#
_symmetry.space_group_name_H-M   'P 1'
#
loop_
_entity.id
_entity.type
_entity.pdbx_description
1 polymer ?
#
loop_
_entity_poly.entity_id
_entity_poly.type
_entity_poly.pdbx_seq_one_letter_code
_entity_poly.pdbx_strand_id
1 'polypeptide(L)'
;MAQLITNVFENGNTEMGYAAANDIKDCRGFTSGYIGFTTGTNDAYAVVQQYGKKKHNNPFKRYLKELERLSSYQFNDPRRADTSKLHGFANVWGKAACNDPLFVQTQLDVGHAMYLKPALKYAASVGVQSNLGKALFYGKLLLHGAIDHILTHYQLSLF
;
A
#
# COMPACT_ATOMS: atom_id res chain seq x y z
N MET A 1 5.98 15.68 5.59
CA MET A 1 6.43 15.40 6.98
C MET A 1 5.93 14.06 7.51
N ALA A 2 4.61 13.78 7.55
CA ALA A 2 4.10 12.51 8.06
C ALA A 2 4.68 11.27 7.33
N GLN A 3 4.83 11.33 6.01
CA GLN A 3 5.45 10.24 5.24
C GLN A 3 6.92 9.98 5.61
N LEU A 4 7.70 11.03 5.93
CA LEU A 4 9.09 10.90 6.37
C LEU A 4 9.17 10.30 7.78
N ILE A 5 8.27 10.74 8.68
CA ILE A 5 8.16 10.16 10.02
C ILE A 5 7.85 8.66 9.91
N THR A 6 6.88 8.29 9.09
CA THR A 6 6.57 6.88 8.82
C THR A 6 7.75 6.15 8.21
N ASN A 7 8.42 6.69 7.18
CA ASN A 7 9.54 6.02 6.55
C ASN A 7 10.71 5.78 7.53
N VAL A 8 10.93 6.69 8.48
CA VAL A 8 11.89 6.47 9.57
C VAL A 8 11.46 5.31 10.48
N PHE A 9 10.18 5.19 10.81
CA PHE A 9 9.69 4.06 11.61
C PHE A 9 9.72 2.72 10.87
N GLU A 10 9.41 2.70 9.57
CA GLU A 10 9.32 1.47 8.78
C GLU A 10 10.69 0.99 8.26
N ASN A 11 11.53 1.94 7.84
CA ASN A 11 12.76 1.66 7.09
C ASN A 11 14.03 2.20 7.77
N GLY A 12 13.91 2.91 8.91
CA GLY A 12 15.05 3.46 9.65
C GLY A 12 15.76 4.63 8.96
N ASN A 13 15.20 5.20 7.89
CA ASN A 13 15.83 6.28 7.12
C ASN A 13 14.80 7.23 6.48
N THR A 14 15.26 8.27 5.76
CA THR A 14 14.41 9.24 5.05
C THR A 14 14.30 8.98 3.54
N GLU A 15 14.96 7.92 3.03
CA GLU A 15 14.93 7.54 1.64
C GLU A 15 13.66 6.76 1.32
N MET A 16 12.83 7.31 0.43
CA MET A 16 11.55 6.73 0.08
C MET A 16 11.75 5.55 -0.87
N GLY A 17 11.45 4.34 -0.40
CA GLY A 17 11.66 3.08 -1.12
C GLY A 17 10.72 2.82 -2.31
N TYR A 18 10.49 3.79 -3.19
CA TYR A 18 9.55 3.65 -4.33
C TYR A 18 9.87 2.45 -5.24
N ALA A 19 11.15 2.13 -5.40
CA ALA A 19 11.62 1.02 -6.21
C ALA A 19 11.77 -0.30 -5.44
N ALA A 20 11.62 -0.29 -4.11
CA ALA A 20 11.71 -1.49 -3.30
C ALA A 20 10.58 -2.45 -3.69
N ALA A 21 10.90 -3.72 -3.89
CA ALA A 21 9.91 -4.78 -4.10
C ALA A 21 10.55 -6.13 -3.75
N ASN A 22 10.00 -6.83 -2.77
CA ASN A 22 10.49 -8.15 -2.39
C ASN A 22 9.37 -9.00 -1.78
N ASP A 23 9.48 -10.32 -1.92
CA ASP A 23 8.64 -11.26 -1.18
C ASP A 23 9.41 -11.68 0.07
N ILE A 24 9.09 -11.04 1.19
CA ILE A 24 9.75 -11.26 2.50
C ILE A 24 9.18 -12.47 3.26
N LYS A 25 8.32 -13.27 2.61
CA LYS A 25 7.72 -14.49 3.19
C LYS A 25 6.92 -14.24 4.48
N ASP A 26 6.29 -13.08 4.59
CA ASP A 26 5.42 -12.68 5.70
C ASP A 26 3.93 -13.01 5.47
N CYS A 27 3.65 -13.90 4.51
CA CYS A 27 2.29 -14.27 4.07
C CYS A 27 1.48 -13.11 3.45
N ARG A 28 2.14 -12.05 2.97
CA ARG A 28 1.50 -10.96 2.22
C ARG A 28 1.89 -10.91 0.74
N GLY A 29 2.73 -11.85 0.30
CA GLY A 29 3.24 -11.91 -1.06
C GLY A 29 4.34 -10.87 -1.30
N PHE A 30 4.32 -10.20 -2.46
CA PHE A 30 5.29 -9.14 -2.72
C PHE A 30 4.92 -7.86 -1.96
N THR A 31 5.86 -7.33 -1.19
CA THR A 31 5.81 -6.02 -0.52
C THR A 31 6.63 -5.02 -1.33
N SER A 32 6.01 -3.93 -1.80
CA SER A 32 6.59 -3.03 -2.80
C SER A 32 6.28 -1.55 -2.56
N GLY A 33 7.21 -0.67 -2.95
CA GLY A 33 7.03 0.79 -2.88
C GLY A 33 7.20 1.39 -1.49
N TYR A 34 7.07 2.71 -1.42
CA TYR A 34 7.51 3.52 -0.28
C TYR A 34 6.73 3.29 1.04
N ILE A 35 5.54 2.67 0.98
CA ILE A 35 4.74 2.30 2.16
C ILE A 35 4.49 0.79 2.25
N GLY A 36 5.22 -0.02 1.47
CA GLY A 36 5.09 -1.47 1.53
C GLY A 36 3.76 -2.01 1.00
N PHE A 37 3.33 -1.57 -0.18
CA PHE A 37 2.14 -2.11 -0.84
C PHE A 37 2.25 -3.61 -1.06
N THR A 38 1.25 -4.40 -0.67
CA THR A 38 1.33 -5.87 -0.81
C THR A 38 0.37 -6.45 -1.84
N THR A 39 0.79 -7.54 -2.50
CA THR A 39 -0.10 -8.26 -3.42
C THR A 39 -1.21 -8.99 -2.67
N GLY A 40 -0.94 -9.45 -1.45
CA GLY A 40 -1.88 -10.15 -0.60
C GLY A 40 -2.93 -9.25 0.06
N THR A 41 -2.65 -7.96 0.25
CA THR A 41 -3.60 -6.99 0.83
C THR A 41 -4.31 -6.09 -0.19
N ASN A 42 -4.24 -6.44 -1.49
CA ASN A 42 -4.93 -5.78 -2.61
C ASN A 42 -4.44 -4.37 -2.98
N ASP A 43 -3.62 -3.74 -2.15
CA ASP A 43 -3.12 -2.39 -2.34
C ASP A 43 -2.05 -2.31 -3.45
N ALA A 44 -1.19 -3.32 -3.62
CA ALA A 44 -0.31 -3.36 -4.80
C ALA A 44 -1.09 -3.53 -6.11
N TYR A 45 -2.21 -4.27 -6.09
CA TYR A 45 -3.11 -4.37 -7.24
C TYR A 45 -3.75 -3.03 -7.56
N ALA A 46 -4.19 -2.27 -6.55
CA ALA A 46 -4.73 -0.93 -6.73
C ALA A 46 -3.72 0.02 -7.41
N VAL A 47 -2.44 0.01 -7.00
CA VAL A 47 -1.37 0.79 -7.64
C VAL A 47 -1.24 0.43 -9.12
N VAL A 48 -1.12 -0.86 -9.42
CA VAL A 48 -0.94 -1.36 -10.79
C VAL A 48 -2.14 -1.03 -11.68
N GLN A 49 -3.37 -1.14 -11.14
CA GLN A 49 -4.60 -0.84 -11.86
C GLN A 49 -4.70 0.67 -12.17
N GLN A 50 -4.42 1.53 -11.20
CA GLN A 50 -4.44 2.99 -11.40
C GLN A 50 -3.36 3.45 -12.37
N TYR A 51 -2.17 2.84 -12.32
CA TYR A 51 -1.12 3.13 -13.27
C TYR A 51 -1.50 2.71 -14.69
N GLY A 52 -2.17 1.56 -14.84
CA GLY A 52 -2.69 1.09 -16.13
C GLY A 52 -3.76 2.00 -16.74
N LYS A 53 -4.55 2.70 -15.93
CA LYS A 53 -5.51 3.72 -16.41
C LYS A 53 -4.80 4.97 -16.96
N LYS A 54 -3.62 5.30 -16.45
CA LYS A 54 -2.85 6.49 -16.83
C LYS A 54 -1.83 6.23 -17.93
N LYS A 55 -1.41 4.97 -18.13
CA LYS A 55 -0.36 4.59 -19.09
C LYS A 55 -0.79 3.43 -19.99
N HIS A 56 -0.88 3.70 -21.30
CA HIS A 56 -1.24 2.69 -22.31
C HIS A 56 -0.23 1.54 -22.40
N ASN A 57 1.08 1.84 -22.37
CA ASN A 57 2.14 0.82 -22.35
C ASN A 57 2.51 0.43 -20.91
N ASN A 58 1.57 -0.21 -20.22
CA ASN A 58 1.73 -0.64 -18.83
C ASN A 58 2.50 -1.98 -18.75
N PRO A 59 3.74 -2.02 -18.21
CA PRO A 59 4.52 -3.25 -18.07
C PRO A 59 3.89 -4.26 -17.10
N PHE A 60 2.96 -3.83 -16.25
CA PHE A 60 2.26 -4.71 -15.33
C PHE A 60 1.02 -5.39 -15.92
N LYS A 61 0.67 -5.14 -17.19
CA LYS A 61 -0.52 -5.71 -17.83
C LYS A 61 -0.59 -7.23 -17.71
N ARG A 62 0.56 -7.91 -17.78
CA ARG A 62 0.67 -9.37 -17.63
C ARG A 62 0.31 -9.90 -16.24
N TYR A 63 0.35 -9.07 -15.20
CA TYR A 63 0.07 -9.46 -13.83
C TYR A 63 -1.37 -9.16 -13.41
N LEU A 64 -2.09 -8.30 -14.13
CA LEU A 64 -3.42 -7.81 -13.73
C LEU A 64 -4.42 -8.92 -13.41
N LYS A 65 -4.52 -9.93 -14.27
CA LYS A 65 -5.45 -11.06 -14.08
C LYS A 65 -5.11 -11.89 -12.84
N GLU A 66 -3.83 -12.08 -12.58
CA GLU A 66 -3.38 -12.85 -11.43
C GLU A 66 -3.57 -12.08 -10.13
N LEU A 67 -3.25 -10.78 -10.13
CA LEU A 67 -3.50 -9.90 -8.99
C LEU A 67 -5.00 -9.80 -8.68
N GLU A 68 -5.86 -9.71 -9.70
CA GLU A 68 -7.32 -9.76 -9.55
C GLU A 68 -7.78 -11.08 -8.91
N ARG A 69 -7.24 -12.23 -9.36
CA ARG A 69 -7.51 -13.54 -8.75
C ARG A 69 -7.13 -13.55 -7.27
N LEU A 70 -5.93 -13.10 -6.92
CA LEU A 70 -5.48 -13.04 -5.53
C LEU A 70 -6.42 -12.17 -4.69
N SER A 71 -6.79 -10.99 -5.22
CA SER A 71 -7.72 -10.07 -4.56
C SER A 71 -9.15 -10.60 -4.41
N SER A 72 -9.56 -11.59 -5.19
CA SER A 72 -10.89 -12.22 -5.07
C SER A 72 -11.03 -13.14 -3.85
N TYR A 73 -9.92 -13.63 -3.28
CA TYR A 73 -9.98 -14.42 -2.05
C TYR A 73 -10.33 -13.55 -0.84
N GLN A 74 -10.87 -14.20 0.21
CA GLN A 74 -11.09 -13.55 1.51
C GLN A 74 -9.79 -12.97 2.05
N PHE A 75 -9.84 -11.84 2.76
CA PHE A 75 -8.65 -11.09 3.16
C PHE A 75 -7.63 -11.90 3.97
N ASN A 76 -8.10 -12.81 4.84
CA ASN A 76 -7.25 -13.67 5.67
C ASN A 76 -6.91 -15.02 5.01
N ASP A 77 -7.22 -15.19 3.73
CA ASP A 77 -6.95 -16.43 3.00
C ASP A 77 -5.46 -16.52 2.63
N PRO A 78 -4.74 -17.58 3.04
CA PRO A 78 -3.31 -17.72 2.77
C PRO A 78 -2.99 -17.77 1.27
N ARG A 79 -3.96 -18.13 0.42
CA ARG A 79 -3.80 -18.14 -1.04
C ARG A 79 -3.54 -16.75 -1.61
N ARG A 80 -3.86 -15.68 -0.89
CA ARG A 80 -3.55 -14.30 -1.28
C ARG A 80 -2.05 -14.00 -1.35
N ALA A 81 -1.25 -14.75 -0.61
CA ALA A 81 0.21 -14.61 -0.58
C ALA A 81 0.91 -15.31 -1.74
N ASP A 82 0.18 -16.01 -2.61
CA ASP A 82 0.76 -16.83 -3.68
C ASP A 82 1.43 -15.97 -4.76
N THR A 83 2.77 -16.01 -4.79
CA THR A 83 3.61 -15.32 -5.76
C THR A 83 4.03 -16.19 -6.94
N SER A 84 3.58 -17.45 -6.99
CA SER A 84 4.04 -18.44 -7.98
C SER A 84 3.79 -18.02 -9.43
N LYS A 85 2.77 -17.20 -9.70
CA LYS A 85 2.42 -16.70 -11.03
C LYS A 85 2.84 -15.24 -11.28
N LEU A 86 3.56 -14.64 -10.34
CA LEU A 86 4.01 -13.24 -10.37
C LEU A 86 5.51 -13.13 -10.68
N HIS A 87 6.05 -14.04 -11.51
CA HIS A 87 7.47 -14.06 -11.85
C HIS A 87 7.96 -12.71 -12.40
N GLY A 88 9.06 -12.22 -11.84
CA GLY A 88 9.68 -10.95 -12.22
C GLY A 88 8.91 -9.69 -11.81
N PHE A 89 7.84 -9.81 -11.02
CA PHE A 89 7.03 -8.67 -10.58
C PHE A 89 7.89 -7.61 -9.87
N ALA A 90 8.72 -8.02 -8.91
CA ALA A 90 9.61 -7.13 -8.18
C ALA A 90 10.58 -6.34 -9.09
N ASN A 91 11.15 -7.01 -10.09
CA ASN A 91 12.04 -6.37 -11.06
C ASN A 91 11.28 -5.35 -11.94
N VAL A 92 10.06 -5.69 -12.38
CA VAL A 92 9.21 -4.75 -13.13
C VAL A 92 8.84 -3.55 -12.27
N TRP A 93 8.52 -3.78 -10.99
CA TRP A 93 8.24 -2.70 -10.04
C TRP A 93 9.40 -1.74 -9.90
N GLY A 94 10.59 -2.25 -9.58
CA GLY A 94 11.79 -1.43 -9.44
C GLY A 94 12.11 -0.66 -10.72
N LYS A 95 12.06 -1.32 -11.88
CA LYS A 95 12.28 -0.65 -13.18
C LYS A 95 11.25 0.43 -13.48
N ALA A 96 9.97 0.19 -13.19
CA ALA A 96 8.93 1.20 -13.40
C ALA A 96 9.15 2.41 -12.49
N ALA A 97 9.50 2.20 -11.23
CA ALA A 97 9.75 3.28 -10.27
C ALA A 97 11.00 4.10 -10.62
N CYS A 98 12.07 3.46 -11.11
CA CYS A 98 13.29 4.18 -11.48
C CYS A 98 13.16 4.97 -12.79
N ASN A 99 12.34 4.48 -13.74
CA ASN A 99 12.31 5.03 -15.10
C ASN A 99 11.05 5.86 -15.42
N ASP A 100 10.01 5.80 -14.59
CA ASP A 100 8.76 6.50 -14.85
C ASP A 100 8.25 7.30 -13.63
N PRO A 101 8.37 8.64 -13.66
CA PRO A 101 7.80 9.51 -12.64
C PRO A 101 6.28 9.32 -12.44
N LEU A 102 5.55 8.91 -13.48
CA LEU A 102 4.11 8.63 -13.38
C LEU A 102 3.83 7.46 -12.44
N PHE A 103 4.72 6.46 -12.38
CA PHE A 103 4.57 5.33 -11.47
C PHE A 103 4.80 5.76 -10.02
N VAL A 104 5.80 6.61 -9.76
CA VAL A 104 6.04 7.22 -8.43
C VAL A 104 4.84 8.04 -7.99
N GLN A 105 4.30 8.90 -8.87
CA GLN A 105 3.10 9.69 -8.56
C GLN A 105 1.90 8.79 -8.29
N THR A 106 1.76 7.68 -9.02
CA THR A 106 0.66 6.74 -8.79
C THR A 106 0.77 6.04 -7.43
N GLN A 107 1.98 5.68 -6.98
CA GLN A 107 2.19 5.17 -5.63
C GLN A 107 1.73 6.19 -4.58
N LEU A 108 2.11 7.46 -4.74
CA LEU A 108 1.68 8.54 -3.83
C LEU A 108 0.16 8.72 -3.83
N ASP A 109 -0.46 8.80 -5.00
CA ASP A 109 -1.92 9.00 -5.14
C ASP A 109 -2.70 7.87 -4.45
N VAL A 110 -2.28 6.63 -4.66
CA VAL A 110 -2.93 5.45 -4.06
C VAL A 110 -2.69 5.40 -2.56
N GLY A 111 -1.45 5.62 -2.11
CA GLY A 111 -1.14 5.69 -0.67
C GLY A 111 -1.93 6.81 0.03
N HIS A 112 -2.10 7.95 -0.63
CA HIS A 112 -2.92 9.04 -0.10
C HIS A 112 -4.39 8.68 -0.05
N ALA A 113 -4.93 8.07 -1.10
CA ALA A 113 -6.33 7.68 -1.17
C ALA A 113 -6.69 6.61 -0.14
N MET A 114 -5.84 5.60 0.04
CA MET A 114 -6.10 4.45 0.91
C MET A 114 -5.75 4.68 2.38
N TYR A 115 -4.75 5.52 2.68
CA TYR A 115 -4.25 5.67 4.06
C TYR A 115 -4.33 7.12 4.55
N LEU A 116 -3.82 8.10 3.78
CA LEU A 116 -3.75 9.48 4.27
C LEU A 116 -5.13 10.14 4.42
N LYS A 117 -5.95 10.10 3.37
CA LYS A 117 -7.27 10.74 3.38
C LYS A 117 -8.18 10.13 4.46
N PRO A 118 -8.27 8.79 4.63
CA PRO A 118 -9.02 8.20 5.73
C PRO A 118 -8.47 8.59 7.12
N ALA A 119 -7.15 8.61 7.30
CA ALA A 119 -6.53 9.03 8.56
C ALA A 119 -6.90 10.48 8.92
N LEU A 120 -6.83 11.40 7.96
CA LEU A 120 -7.18 12.79 8.16
C LEU A 120 -8.67 12.98 8.45
N LYS A 121 -9.54 12.22 7.78
CA LYS A 121 -10.98 12.23 8.03
C LYS A 121 -11.29 11.77 9.45
N TYR A 122 -10.66 10.70 9.92
CA TYR A 122 -10.86 10.21 11.28
C TYR A 122 -10.27 11.15 12.33
N ALA A 123 -9.06 11.68 12.09
CA ALA A 123 -8.47 12.69 12.97
C ALA A 123 -9.41 13.89 13.13
N ALA A 124 -10.01 14.37 12.04
CA ALA A 124 -11.00 15.44 12.08
C ALA A 124 -12.26 15.06 12.86
N SER A 125 -12.78 13.82 12.72
CA SER A 125 -13.99 13.39 13.43
C SER A 125 -13.82 13.29 14.95
N VAL A 126 -12.58 13.09 15.43
CA VAL A 126 -12.25 13.08 16.87
C VAL A 126 -11.63 14.40 17.34
N GLY A 127 -11.70 15.48 16.55
CA GLY A 127 -11.28 16.82 16.93
C GLY A 127 -9.77 17.08 16.90
N VAL A 128 -8.97 16.21 16.28
CA VAL A 128 -7.51 16.34 16.22
C VAL A 128 -7.11 17.37 15.16
N GLN A 129 -6.55 18.49 15.63
CA GLN A 129 -6.15 19.60 14.76
C GLN A 129 -4.63 19.64 14.50
N SER A 130 -3.82 19.16 15.45
CA SER A 130 -2.36 19.22 15.36
C SER A 130 -1.79 18.32 14.25
N ASN A 131 -0.73 18.79 13.59
CA ASN A 131 -0.03 18.01 12.55
C ASN A 131 0.63 16.74 13.12
N LEU A 132 1.07 16.79 14.38
CA LEU A 132 1.60 15.62 15.09
C LEU A 132 0.48 14.57 15.31
N GLY A 133 -0.69 14.98 15.79
CA GLY A 133 -1.82 14.07 15.98
C GLY A 133 -2.27 13.43 14.67
N LYS A 134 -2.37 14.21 13.59
CA LYS A 134 -2.67 13.70 12.23
C LYS A 134 -1.64 12.66 11.76
N ALA A 135 -0.35 12.87 12.05
CA ALA A 135 0.71 11.92 11.71
C ALA A 135 0.58 10.59 12.47
N LEU A 136 0.15 10.63 13.74
CA LEU A 136 -0.13 9.41 14.52
C LEU A 136 -1.27 8.59 13.91
N PHE A 137 -2.35 9.24 13.47
CA PHE A 137 -3.45 8.57 12.76
C PHE A 137 -2.98 7.92 11.45
N TYR A 138 -2.17 8.64 10.68
CA TYR A 138 -1.61 8.11 9.44
C TYR A 138 -0.72 6.88 9.69
N GLY A 139 0.18 6.94 10.68
CA GLY A 139 1.02 5.80 11.07
C GLY A 139 0.19 4.60 11.51
N LYS A 140 -0.88 4.82 12.31
CA LYS A 140 -1.75 3.71 12.76
C LYS A 140 -2.42 2.98 11.60
N LEU A 141 -2.91 3.69 10.59
CA LEU A 141 -3.54 3.07 9.41
C LEU A 141 -2.55 2.35 8.50
N LEU A 142 -1.32 2.85 8.39
CA LEU A 142 -0.29 2.13 7.64
C LEU A 142 0.06 0.81 8.32
N LEU A 143 0.26 0.82 9.65
CA LEU A 143 0.61 -0.36 10.42
C LEU A 143 -0.52 -1.41 10.50
N HIS A 144 -1.78 -0.98 10.58
CA HIS A 144 -2.93 -1.87 10.83
C HIS A 144 -3.89 -2.02 9.64
N GLY A 145 -3.59 -1.39 8.49
CA GLY A 145 -4.45 -1.40 7.30
C GLY A 145 -5.54 -0.32 7.29
N ALA A 146 -6.22 -0.19 6.14
CA ALA A 146 -7.29 0.79 5.96
C ALA A 146 -8.47 0.55 6.94
N ILE A 147 -9.12 1.64 7.35
CA ILE A 147 -10.11 1.71 8.45
C ILE A 147 -11.22 0.67 8.35
N ASP A 148 -11.63 0.26 7.14
CA ASP A 148 -12.69 -0.73 6.98
C ASP A 148 -12.35 -2.08 7.68
N HIS A 149 -11.08 -2.47 7.72
CA HIS A 149 -10.65 -3.66 8.46
C HIS A 149 -10.45 -3.41 9.97
N ILE A 150 -10.02 -2.21 10.37
CA ILE A 150 -9.81 -1.87 11.79
C ILE A 150 -11.15 -1.85 12.53
N LEU A 151 -12.22 -1.36 11.90
CA LEU A 151 -13.56 -1.37 12.51
C LEU A 151 -14.18 -2.78 12.60
N THR A 152 -13.73 -3.73 11.77
CA THR A 152 -14.25 -5.10 11.84
C THR A 152 -13.55 -5.95 12.90
N HIS A 153 -12.27 -5.67 13.21
CA HIS A 153 -11.50 -6.44 14.19
C HIS A 153 -11.37 -5.77 15.56
N TYR A 154 -11.47 -4.44 15.64
CA TYR A 154 -11.60 -3.73 16.89
C TYR A 154 -13.05 -3.26 17.03
N GLN A 155 -13.90 -4.12 17.61
CA GLN A 155 -14.91 -3.64 18.55
C GLN A 155 -14.15 -2.93 19.68
N LEU A 156 -13.68 -1.72 19.43
CA LEU A 156 -13.43 -0.76 20.48
C LEU A 156 -14.81 -0.28 20.91
N SER A 157 -15.38 -1.06 21.83
CA SER A 157 -16.32 -0.58 22.82
C SER A 157 -15.72 0.67 23.47
N LEU A 158 -16.04 1.82 22.89
CA LEU A 158 -16.11 3.10 23.59
C LEU A 158 -17.58 3.36 23.88
N PHE A 159 -18.14 2.46 24.71
CA PHE A 159 -19.00 2.73 25.86
C PHE A 159 -18.76 1.58 26.84
#